data_AF-A0A0R3MTD5-F1
#
_entry.id   AF-A0A0R3MTD5-F1
#
_cell.length_a   1.000
_cell.length_b   1.000
_cell.length_c   1.000
_cell.angle_alpha   90.00
_cell.angle_beta   90.00
_cell.angle_gamma   90.00
#
_symmetry.space_group_name_H-M   'P 1'
#
loop_
_entity.id
_entity.type
_entity.pdbx_description
1 polymer ?
#
loop_
_entity_poly.entity_id
_entity_poly.type
_entity_poly.pdbx_seq_one_letter_code
_entity_poly.pdbx_strand_id
1 'polypeptide(L)' 'MEGSIAMPSDFDHRKCPNCAGSIMCLIRVEPHHPDSEDGYERHSYRCAECANVSRFVFEVRTRQAMAVFG' A
#
# COMPACT_ATOMS: atom_id res chain seq x y z
N MET A 1 13.49 24.78 2.97
CA MET A 1 13.68 23.72 1.97
C MET A 1 12.68 22.62 2.30
N GLU A 2 11.43 22.80 1.88
CA GLU A 2 10.42 21.74 1.99
C GLU A 2 10.44 20.98 0.66
N GLY A 3 11.19 19.88 0.65
CA GLY A 3 11.20 18.96 -0.49
C GLY A 3 9.89 18.20 -0.49
N SER A 4 8.88 18.73 -1.18
CA SER A 4 7.69 17.96 -1.55
C SER A 4 8.17 16.79 -2.40
N ILE A 5 8.22 15.59 -1.81
CA ILE A 5 8.49 14.35 -2.54
C ILE A 5 7.31 14.22 -3.50
N ALA A 6 7.50 14.60 -4.77
CA ALA A 6 6.54 14.33 -5.81
C ALA A 6 6.28 12.83 -5.77
N MET A 7 5.07 12.43 -5.38
CA MET A 7 4.61 11.05 -5.52
C MET A 7 4.91 10.67 -6.98
N PRO A 8 5.70 9.61 -7.24
CA PRO A 8 5.86 9.17 -8.61
C PRO A 8 4.46 8.87 -9.13
N SER A 9 4.02 9.59 -10.15
CA SER A 9 2.67 9.43 -10.76
C SER A 9 2.38 7.99 -11.23
N ASP A 10 3.35 7.08 -11.16
CA ASP A 10 3.31 5.69 -11.60
C ASP A 10 3.37 4.65 -10.45
N PHE A 11 3.18 5.05 -9.20
CA PHE A 11 3.19 4.07 -8.10
C PHE A 11 1.98 3.13 -8.18
N ASP A 12 2.24 1.86 -8.52
CA ASP A 12 1.24 0.78 -8.53
C ASP A 12 1.53 -0.24 -7.43
N HIS A 13 0.71 -0.25 -6.37
CA HIS A 13 0.81 -1.20 -5.26
C HIS A 13 0.63 -2.67 -5.67
N ARG A 14 0.15 -2.92 -6.90
CA ARG A 14 0.03 -4.27 -7.49
C ARG A 14 1.31 -4.73 -8.20
N LYS A 15 2.33 -3.89 -8.28
CA LYS A 15 3.63 -4.24 -8.88
C LYS A 15 4.71 -4.36 -7.81
N CYS A 16 5.48 -5.43 -7.91
CA CYS A 16 6.56 -5.67 -6.98
C CYS A 16 7.71 -4.68 -7.24
N PRO A 17 8.18 -3.94 -6.22
CA PRO A 17 9.31 -3.02 -6.38
C PRO A 17 10.65 -3.74 -6.57
N ASN A 18 10.73 -5.01 -6.15
CA ASN A 18 11.96 -5.81 -6.21
C ASN A 18 12.07 -6.65 -7.49
N CYS A 19 10.93 -6.96 -8.12
CA CYS A 19 10.91 -7.63 -9.41
C CYS A 19 10.74 -6.59 -10.52
N ALA A 20 10.87 -6.99 -11.79
CA ALA A 20 10.58 -6.14 -12.94
C ALA A 20 9.06 -5.86 -13.10
N GLY A 21 8.40 -5.43 -12.03
CA GLY A 21 6.97 -5.16 -11.98
C GLY A 21 6.07 -6.39 -11.86
N SER A 22 6.59 -7.54 -11.42
CA SER A 22 5.80 -8.76 -11.22
C SER A 22 4.59 -8.51 -10.29
N ILE A 23 3.50 -9.24 -10.53
CA ILE A 23 2.24 -9.01 -9.84
C ILE A 23 2.37 -9.30 -8.34
N MET A 24 1.89 -8.35 -7.52
CA MET A 24 1.67 -8.55 -6.10
C MET A 24 0.19 -8.84 -5.83
N CYS A 25 -0.06 -9.92 -5.10
CA CYS A 25 -1.39 -10.36 -4.73
C CYS A 25 -1.72 -9.88 -3.32
N LEU A 26 -2.94 -9.37 -3.11
CA LEU A 26 -3.44 -9.05 -1.78
C LEU A 26 -3.54 -10.32 -0.94
N ILE A 27 -2.89 -10.36 0.22
CA ILE A 27 -2.89 -11.51 1.13
C ILE A 27 -3.60 -11.25 2.45
N ARG A 28 -3.72 -9.98 2.85
CA ARG A 28 -4.39 -9.63 4.11
C ARG A 28 -4.92 -8.20 4.07
N VAL A 29 -6.14 -8.02 4.54
CA VAL A 29 -6.70 -6.71 4.88
C VAL A 29 -6.90 -6.70 6.39
N GLU A 30 -6.29 -5.74 7.06
CA GLU A 30 -6.47 -5.50 8.48
C GLU A 30 -7.35 -4.25 8.63
N PRO A 31 -8.60 -4.40 9.09
CA PRO A 31 -9.43 -3.26 9.41
C PRO A 31 -8.79 -2.49 10.57
N HIS A 32 -8.79 -1.17 10.50
CA HIS A 32 -8.32 -0.35 11.61
C HIS A 32 -9.27 -0.51 12.82
N HIS A 33 -8.71 -0.42 14.03
CA HIS A 33 -9.45 -0.60 15.28
C HIS A 33 -10.63 0.40 15.36
N PRO A 34 -11.83 -0.03 15.78
CA PRO A 34 -13.03 0.82 15.80
C PRO A 34 -12.97 1.99 16.79
N ASP A 35 -11.95 2.04 17.65
CA ASP A 35 -11.73 3.10 18.66
C ASP A 35 -10.92 4.30 18.14
N SER A 36 -10.38 4.24 16.92
CA SER A 36 -9.71 5.39 16.29
C SER A 36 -10.59 5.97 15.18
N GLU A 37 -10.90 7.25 15.29
CA GLU A 37 -11.81 8.04 14.44
C GLU A 37 -11.45 8.12 12.95
N ASP A 38 -10.41 7.45 12.49
CA ASP A 38 -9.86 7.66 11.16
C ASP A 38 -9.93 6.39 10.34
N GLY A 39 -10.92 6.37 9.43
CA GLY A 39 -11.22 5.30 8.51
C GLY A 39 -10.07 5.05 7.54
N TYR A 40 -9.14 4.20 7.94
CA TYR A 40 -8.07 3.65 7.11
C TYR A 40 -8.09 2.12 7.19
N GLU A 41 -7.55 1.45 6.18
CA GLU A 41 -7.41 -0.01 6.09
C GLU A 41 -5.95 -0.34 5.74
N ARG A 42 -5.37 -1.32 6.41
CA ARG A 42 -4.03 -1.78 6.08
C ARG A 42 -4.12 -3.01 5.17
N HIS A 43 -3.55 -2.92 3.98
CA HIS A 43 -3.50 -4.03 3.03
C HIS A 43 -2.07 -4.55 2.92
N SER A 44 -1.89 -5.86 3.02
CA SER A 44 -0.62 -6.53 2.79
C SER A 44 -0.65 -7.26 1.45
N TYR A 45 0.32 -7.00 0.60
CA TYR A 45 0.47 -7.63 -0.71
C TYR A 45 1.73 -8.48 -0.72
N ARG A 46 1.68 -9.64 -1.38
CA ARG A 46 2.82 -10.54 -1.56
C ARG A 46 3.10 -10.75 -3.04
N CYS A 47 4.36 -10.59 -3.44
CA CYS A 47 4.81 -10.91 -4.79
C CYS A 47 4.73 -12.42 -5.03
N ALA A 48 4.17 -12.83 -6.17
CA ALA A 48 4.09 -14.23 -6.55
C ALA A 48 5.46 -14.87 -6.87
N GLU A 49 6.46 -14.06 -7.24
CA GLU A 49 7.77 -14.56 -7.66
C GLU A 49 8.81 -14.54 -6.54
N CYS A 50 9.11 -13.36 -5.99
CA CYS A 50 10.16 -13.22 -4.97
C CYS A 50 9.65 -13.35 -3.54
N ALA A 51 8.35 -13.61 -3.34
CA ALA A 51 7.68 -13.64 -2.05
C ALA A 51 7.80 -12.35 -1.20
N ASN A 52 8.28 -11.24 -1.76
CA ASN A 52 8.36 -9.95 -1.08
C ASN A 52 6.98 -9.51 -0.58
N VAL A 53 6.92 -8.98 0.63
CA VAL A 53 5.68 -8.48 1.23
C VAL A 53 5.76 -6.96 1.36
N SER A 54 4.79 -6.28 0.76
CA SER A 54 4.61 -4.82 0.89
C SER A 54 3.31 -4.54 1.63
N ARG A 55 3.29 -3.47 2.43
CA ARG A 55 2.13 -3.07 3.24
C ARG A 55 1.74 -1.64 2.87
N PHE A 56 0.45 -1.39 2.72
CA PHE A 56 -0.08 -0.09 2.31
C PHE A 56 -1.28 0.27 3.19
N VAL A 57 -1.54 1.57 3.34
CA VAL A 57 -2.60 2.10 4.21
C VAL A 57 -3.59 2.91 3.35
N PHE A 58 -4.73 2.32 3.06
CA PHE A 58 -5.78 2.91 2.25
C PHE A 58 -6.72 3.74 3.12
N GLU A 59 -7.15 4.92 2.69
CA GLU A 59 -8.21 5.62 3.40
C GLU A 59 -9.56 4.96 3.07
N VAL A 60 -10.28 4.51 4.09
CA VAL A 60 -11.72 4.18 4.07
C VAL A 60 -12.53 5.47 4.07
N ARG A 61 -12.11 6.45 3.27
CA ARG A 61 -12.92 7.60 2.86
C ARG A 61 -13.17 7.40 1.39
N THR A 62 -14.25 6.70 1.03
CA THR A 62 -14.77 6.70 -0.36
C THR A 62 -13.68 6.71 -1.45
N ARG A 63 -13.01 5.57 -1.68
CA ARG A 63 -12.07 5.36 -2.82
C ARG A 63 -10.92 6.40 -2.96
N GLN A 64 -9.99 6.50 -2.01
CA GLN A 64 -8.66 7.09 -2.28
C GLN A 64 -7.54 6.41 -1.45
N ALA A 65 -6.40 6.12 -2.08
CA ALA A 65 -5.32 5.29 -1.53
C ALA A 65 -4.08 6.13 -1.17
N MET A 66 -3.45 5.88 -0.02
CA MET A 66 -2.13 6.40 0.35
C MET A 66 -1.15 5.24 0.64
N ALA A 67 0.15 5.42 0.43
CA ALA A 67 1.16 4.38 0.66
C ALA A 67 2.10 4.78 1.81
N VAL A 68 2.40 3.84 2.72
CA VAL A 68 3.32 4.02 3.87
C VAL A 68 4.36 2.91 3.83
N PHE A 69 5.65 3.24 3.91
CA PHE A 69 6.76 2.29 3.91
C PHE A 69 7.43 2.23 5.30
N GLY A 70 7.82 1.03 5.73
CA GLY A 70 8.55 0.76 6.98
C GLY A 70 9.41 -0.49 6.86
#